data_AF-A0A3S0SNL7-F1
#
_entry.id   AF-A0A3S0SNL7-F1
#
_cell.length_a   1.000
_cell.length_b   1.000
_cell.length_c   1.000
_cell.angle_alpha   90.00
_cell.angle_beta   90.00
_cell.angle_gamma   90.00
#
_symmetry.space_group_name_H-M   'P 1'
#
loop_
_entity.id
_entity.type
_entity.pdbx_description
1 polymer ?
#
loop_
_entity_poly.entity_id
_entity_poly.type
_entity_poly.pdbx_seq_one_letter_code
_entity_poly.pdbx_strand_id
1 'polypeptide(L)'
;MSMSNKIRLMEVDRQFHTKIAEISGNSLIADFLRSVHERMSRIWLLPLWQFHDFSLTGNEHETILNVMRERNGKAVDDAMARHTESLRQRIMAVAV
;
A
#
# COMPACT_ATOMS: atom_id res chain seq x y z
N MET A 1 10.61 -8.92 14.24
CA MET A 1 10.21 -7.49 14.29
C MET A 1 9.22 -7.27 15.43
N SER A 2 9.39 -6.25 16.29
CA SER A 2 8.48 -5.96 17.42
C SER A 2 7.07 -5.58 16.94
N MET A 3 6.03 -5.86 17.75
CA MET A 3 4.64 -5.48 17.47
C MET A 3 4.48 -3.97 17.24
N SER A 4 5.20 -3.15 18.01
CA SER A 4 5.22 -1.69 17.86
C SER A 4 5.71 -1.26 16.47
N ASN A 5 6.71 -1.95 15.91
CA ASN A 5 7.23 -1.65 14.58
C ASN A 5 6.23 -2.01 13.47
N LYS A 6 5.46 -3.10 13.63
CA LYS A 6 4.40 -3.48 12.67
C LYS A 6 3.30 -2.42 12.61
N ILE A 7 2.82 -2.00 13.78
CA ILE A 7 1.78 -0.95 13.89
C ILE A 7 2.26 0.33 13.21
N ARG A 8 3.52 0.72 13.43
CA ARG A 8 4.07 1.93 12.81
C ARG A 8 4.19 1.82 11.29
N LEU A 9 4.58 0.66 10.76
CA LEU A 9 4.64 0.45 9.30
C LEU A 9 3.25 0.51 8.67
N MET A 10 2.25 -0.09 9.31
CA MET A 10 0.85 0.00 8.86
C MET A 10 0.33 1.43 8.86
N GLU A 11 0.68 2.23 9.87
CA GLU A 11 0.25 3.62 9.93
C GLU A 11 0.91 4.47 8.82
N VAL A 12 2.20 4.24 8.55
CA VAL A 12 2.90 4.95 7.46
C VAL A 12 2.37 4.51 6.08
N ASP A 13 2.07 3.22 5.90
CA ASP A 13 1.41 2.67 4.70
C ASP A 13 0.07 3.36 4.44
N ARG A 14 -0.78 3.47 5.47
CA ARG A 14 -2.05 4.19 5.41
C ARG A 14 -1.87 5.66 5.03
N GLN A 15 -0.90 6.34 5.64
CA GLN A 15 -0.61 7.75 5.35
C GLN A 15 -0.15 7.94 3.90
N PHE A 16 0.68 7.02 3.38
CA PHE A 16 1.14 7.05 2.01
C PHE A 16 -0.02 7.01 1.01
N HIS A 17 -0.91 6.03 1.13
CA HIS A 17 -2.06 5.90 0.23
C HIS A 17 -3.07 7.04 0.38
N THR A 18 -3.33 7.48 1.62
CA THR A 18 -4.21 8.63 1.89
C THR A 18 -3.67 9.87 1.17
N LYS A 19 -2.37 10.13 1.28
CA LYS A 19 -1.74 11.31 0.67
C LYS A 19 -1.85 11.29 -0.84
N ILE A 20 -1.59 10.15 -1.49
CA ILE A 20 -1.73 10.01 -2.95
C ILE A 20 -3.17 10.31 -3.38
N ALA A 21 -4.15 9.76 -2.66
CA ALA A 21 -5.56 9.96 -2.99
C ALA A 21 -5.99 11.44 -2.82
N GLU A 22 -5.53 12.12 -1.76
CA GLU A 22 -5.77 13.56 -1.57
C GLU A 22 -5.22 14.41 -2.72
N ILE A 23 -4.03 14.08 -3.24
CA ILE A 23 -3.38 14.85 -4.32
C ILE A 23 -4.14 14.70 -5.66
N SER A 24 -5.03 13.71 -5.80
CA SER A 24 -5.91 13.59 -6.97
C SER A 24 -6.90 14.75 -7.13
N GLY A 25 -7.16 15.51 -6.06
CA GLY A 25 -8.14 16.60 -6.05
C GLY A 25 -9.60 16.14 -6.06
N ASN A 26 -9.85 14.83 -6.00
CA ASN A 26 -11.20 14.26 -5.97
C ASN A 26 -11.52 13.72 -4.57
N SER A 27 -12.30 14.49 -3.80
CA SER A 27 -12.67 14.15 -2.41
C SER A 27 -13.47 12.86 -2.31
N LEU A 28 -14.34 12.56 -3.29
CA LEU A 28 -15.10 11.32 -3.31
C LEU A 28 -14.17 10.09 -3.44
N ILE A 29 -13.17 10.17 -4.32
CA ILE A 29 -12.17 9.10 -4.48
C ILE A 29 -11.32 8.98 -3.22
N ALA A 30 -10.87 10.10 -2.64
CA ALA A 30 -10.07 10.10 -1.42
C ALA A 30 -10.83 9.45 -0.24
N ASP A 31 -12.10 9.81 -0.05
CA ASP A 31 -12.93 9.25 1.01
C ASP A 31 -13.16 7.74 0.82
N PHE A 32 -13.42 7.31 -0.42
CA PHE A 32 -13.60 5.91 -0.76
C PHE A 32 -12.33 5.10 -0.50
N LEU A 33 -11.18 5.54 -1.05
CA LEU A 33 -9.91 4.83 -0.92
C LEU A 33 -9.43 4.74 0.52
N ARG A 34 -9.63 5.78 1.33
CA ARG A 34 -9.34 5.74 2.77
C ARG A 34 -10.08 4.60 3.46
N SER A 35 -11.38 4.46 3.21
CA SER A 35 -12.20 3.41 3.84
C SER A 35 -11.82 2.00 3.39
N VAL A 36 -11.44 1.83 2.12
CA VAL A 36 -10.95 0.56 1.57
C VAL A 36 -9.63 0.20 2.24
N HIS A 37 -8.71 1.16 2.30
CA HIS A 37 -7.39 0.95 2.85
C HIS A 37 -7.48 0.59 4.35
N GLU A 38 -8.24 1.33 5.16
CA GLU A 38 -8.46 1.02 6.59
C GLU A 38 -8.97 -0.40 6.85
N ARG A 39 -9.82 -0.94 5.97
CA ARG A 39 -10.30 -2.32 6.05
C ARG A 39 -9.20 -3.31 5.69
N MET A 40 -8.47 -3.04 4.60
CA MET A 40 -7.36 -3.88 4.14
C MET A 40 -6.19 -3.89 5.12
N SER A 41 -5.91 -2.78 5.82
CA SER A 41 -4.87 -2.70 6.85
C SER A 41 -5.09 -3.71 8.00
N ARG A 42 -6.32 -4.20 8.21
CA ARG A 42 -6.58 -5.22 9.24
C ARG A 42 -6.00 -6.59 8.90
N ILE A 43 -5.76 -6.88 7.61
CA ILE A 43 -5.17 -8.15 7.18
C ILE A 43 -3.79 -8.38 7.83
N TRP A 44 -3.10 -7.28 8.16
CA TRP A 44 -1.77 -7.27 8.75
C TRP A 44 -1.71 -7.77 10.20
N LEU A 45 -2.87 -7.82 10.87
CA LEU A 45 -3.00 -8.36 12.23
C LEU A 45 -3.31 -9.86 12.23
N LEU A 46 -3.60 -10.46 11.08
CA LEU A 46 -3.88 -11.88 11.00
C LEU A 46 -2.60 -12.68 11.28
N PRO A 47 -2.64 -13.77 12.09
CA PRO A 47 -1.46 -14.58 12.38
C PRO A 47 -0.76 -15.15 11.13
N LEU A 48 -1.55 -15.47 10.11
CA LEU A 48 -1.09 -15.92 8.80
C LEU A 48 -0.25 -14.86 8.07
N TRP A 49 -0.40 -13.58 8.42
CA TRP A 49 0.29 -12.45 7.81
C TRP A 49 1.72 -12.21 8.33
N GLN A 50 2.24 -13.12 9.15
CA GLN A 50 3.59 -13.04 9.71
C GLN A 50 4.73 -13.03 8.66
N PHE A 51 4.42 -13.43 7.41
CA PHE A 51 5.36 -13.47 6.29
C PHE A 51 5.37 -12.21 5.41
N HIS A 52 4.71 -11.13 5.82
CA HIS A 52 4.71 -9.92 5.02
C HIS A 52 6.12 -9.35 4.85
N ASP A 53 6.53 -9.17 3.59
CA ASP A 53 7.79 -8.53 3.22
C ASP A 53 7.63 -7.00 3.19
N PHE A 54 7.86 -6.38 4.35
CA PHE A 54 7.77 -4.93 4.51
C PHE A 54 8.85 -4.19 3.71
N SER A 55 9.99 -4.83 3.47
CA SER A 55 11.09 -4.24 2.70
C SER A 55 10.70 -4.13 1.23
N LEU A 56 10.11 -5.19 0.68
CA LEU A 56 9.58 -5.17 -0.69
C LEU A 56 8.50 -4.09 -0.86
N THR A 57 7.53 -4.03 0.05
CA THR A 57 6.48 -2.98 0.03
C THR A 57 7.09 -1.57 0.07
N GLY A 58 8.14 -1.35 0.90
CA GLY A 58 8.86 -0.08 0.93
C GLY A 58 9.53 0.28 -0.41
N ASN A 59 10.20 -0.67 -1.05
CA ASN A 59 10.83 -0.48 -2.36
C ASN A 59 9.81 -0.19 -3.47
N GLU A 60 8.63 -0.82 -3.39
CA GLU A 60 7.51 -0.55 -4.30
C GLU A 60 7.00 0.89 -4.12
N HIS A 61 6.86 1.37 -2.88
CA HIS A 61 6.50 2.77 -2.61
C HIS A 61 7.53 3.76 -3.13
N GLU A 62 8.82 3.48 -2.95
CA GLU A 62 9.89 4.31 -3.52
C GLU A 62 9.81 4.37 -5.06
N THR A 63 9.51 3.24 -5.69
CA THR A 63 9.32 3.16 -7.14
C THR A 63 8.14 4.04 -7.58
N ILE A 64 6.99 3.96 -6.89
CA ILE A 64 5.83 4.81 -7.16
C ILE A 64 6.21 6.29 -7.02
N LEU A 65 6.89 6.68 -5.94
CA LEU A 65 7.32 8.06 -5.72
C LEU A 65 8.26 8.57 -6.79
N ASN A 66 9.22 7.77 -7.23
CA ASN A 66 10.15 8.14 -8.30
C ASN A 66 9.41 8.42 -9.60
N VAL A 67 8.47 7.55 -9.97
CA VAL A 67 7.66 7.74 -11.18
C VAL A 67 6.70 8.94 -11.05
N MET A 68 6.16 9.19 -9.85
CA MET A 68 5.35 10.40 -9.61
C MET A 68 6.15 11.69 -9.81
N ARG A 69 7.45 11.71 -9.47
CA ARG A 69 8.33 12.87 -9.69
C ARG A 69 8.53 13.18 -11.17
N GLU A 70 8.44 12.18 -12.03
CA GLU A 70 8.49 12.32 -13.49
C GLU A 70 7.19 12.89 -14.08
N ARG A 71 6.12 13.02 -13.27
CA ARG A 71 4.80 13.51 -13.68
C ARG A 71 4.16 12.71 -14.82
N ASN A 72 4.52 11.42 -14.93
CA ASN A 72 3.97 10.51 -15.93
C ASN A 72 2.81 9.70 -15.33
N GLY A 73 1.57 10.15 -15.56
CA GLY A 73 0.38 9.52 -14.99
C GLY A 73 0.22 8.04 -15.34
N LYS A 74 0.55 7.64 -16.59
CA LYS A 74 0.49 6.23 -17.00
C LYS A 74 1.52 5.38 -16.24
N ALA A 75 2.74 5.87 -16.09
CA ALA A 75 3.76 5.12 -15.38
C ALA A 75 3.42 4.99 -13.88
N VAL A 76 2.78 6.00 -13.28
CA VAL A 76 2.29 5.94 -11.89
C VAL A 76 1.21 4.86 -11.75
N ASP A 77 0.25 4.83 -12.69
CA ASP A 77 -0.80 3.80 -12.73
C ASP A 77 -0.21 2.39 -12.86
N ASP A 78 0.72 2.20 -13.81
CA ASP A 78 1.40 0.92 -14.00
C ASP A 78 2.19 0.50 -12.75
N ALA A 79 2.82 1.44 -12.03
CA ALA A 79 3.55 1.17 -10.79
C ALA A 79 2.62 0.78 -9.63
N MET A 80 1.49 1.49 -9.46
CA MET A 80 0.49 1.18 -8.45
C MET A 80 -0.18 -0.18 -8.72
N ALA A 81 -0.48 -0.49 -9.98
CA ALA A 81 -1.02 -1.79 -10.39
C ALA A 81 -0.06 -2.93 -10.01
N ARG A 82 1.25 -2.79 -10.30
CA ARG A 82 2.26 -3.78 -9.89
C ARG A 82 2.34 -3.96 -8.38
N HIS A 83 2.31 -2.88 -7.61
CA HIS A 83 2.33 -2.93 -6.15
C HIS A 83 1.11 -3.69 -5.57
N THR A 84 -0.10 -3.38 -6.05
CA THR A 84 -1.32 -4.08 -5.58
C THR A 84 -1.34 -5.55 -5.98
N GLU A 85 -0.86 -5.89 -7.18
CA GLU A 85 -0.76 -7.27 -7.65
C GLU A 85 0.29 -8.06 -6.85
N SER A 86 1.44 -7.45 -6.55
CA SER A 86 2.50 -8.01 -5.73
C SER A 86 1.96 -8.37 -4.32
N LEU A 87 1.18 -7.47 -3.71
CA LEU A 87 0.47 -7.76 -2.45
C LEU A 87 -0.51 -8.92 -2.61
N ARG A 88 -1.35 -8.91 -3.64
CA ARG A 88 -2.33 -9.97 -3.91
C ARG A 88 -1.68 -11.35 -4.04
N GLN A 89 -0.56 -11.45 -4.74
CA GLN A 89 0.20 -12.70 -4.88
C GLN A 89 0.71 -13.21 -3.53
N ARG A 90 1.22 -12.31 -2.68
CA ARG A 90 1.63 -12.67 -1.30
C ARG A 90 0.44 -13.12 -0.44
N ILE A 91 -0.73 -12.48 -0.57
CA ILE A 91 -1.96 -12.93 0.11
C ILE A 91 -2.28 -14.37 -0.30
N MET A 92 -2.32 -14.64 -1.60
CA MET A 92 -2.74 -15.93 -2.12
C MET A 92 -1.75 -17.05 -1.83
N ALA A 93 -0.44 -16.77 -1.81
CA ALA A 93 0.58 -17.77 -1.50
C ALA A 93 0.47 -18.34 -0.08
N VAL A 94 -0.17 -17.62 0.84
CA VAL A 94 -0.38 -18.06 2.24
C VAL A 94 -1.75 -18.72 2.44
N ALA A 95 -2.68 -18.55 1.50
CA ALA A 95 -4.04 -19.07 1.58
C ALA A 95 -4.22 -20.50 1.03
N VAL A 96 -3.12 -21.14 0.60
CA VAL A 96 -3.05 -22.52 0.08
C VAL A 96 -2.27 -23.38 1.05
#